data_AF-A0A537VDP2-F1
#
_entry.id   AF-A0A537VDP2-F1
#
_cell.length_a   1.000
_cell.length_b   1.000
_cell.length_c   1.000
_cell.angle_alpha   90.00
_cell.angle_beta   90.00
_cell.angle_gamma   90.00
#
_symmetry.space_group_name_H-M   'P 1'
#
loop_
_entity.id
_entity.type
_entity.pdbx_description
1 polymer ?
#
loop_
_entity_poly.entity_id
_entity_poly.type
_entity_poly.pdbx_seq_one_letter_code
_entity_poly.pdbx_strand_id
1 'polypeptide(L)'
;DGRFIERLGYFNPLLPKDKPERLKLDLDKVKAWLAKGALPTDRVLRFLDQAGVMKREKRNNPTRAIPRKQRKAQAEEAAKAAAAAKTAAPAGGAPAS
;
A
#
# COMPACT_ATOMS: atom_id res chain seq x y z
N ASP A 1 -3.21 16.80 17.40
CA ASP A 1 -3.81 15.54 17.86
C ASP A 1 -5.28 15.84 18.16
N GLY A 2 -6.20 15.18 17.47
CA GLY A 2 -7.64 15.44 17.62
C GLY A 2 -8.23 14.71 18.83
N ARG A 3 -9.55 14.82 19.04
CA ARG A 3 -10.22 14.06 20.10
C ARG A 3 -10.34 12.58 19.71
N PHE A 4 -9.88 11.69 20.59
CA PHE A 4 -10.05 10.25 20.47
C PHE A 4 -11.04 9.73 21.52
N ILE A 5 -11.67 8.57 21.25
CA ILE A 5 -12.61 7.93 22.18
C ILE A 5 -11.83 7.25 23.32
N GLU A 6 -10.83 6.45 22.96
CA GLU A 6 -10.03 5.66 23.90
C GLU A 6 -8.61 5.44 23.38
N ARG A 7 -7.64 5.42 24.29
CA ARG A 7 -6.25 5.09 23.98
C ARG A 7 -5.99 3.61 24.20
N LEU A 8 -5.78 2.87 23.10
CA LEU A 8 -5.56 1.41 23.09
C LEU A 8 -4.10 1.00 23.28
N GLY A 9 -3.17 1.97 23.30
CA GLY A 9 -1.75 1.69 23.44
C GLY A 9 -0.84 2.83 22.99
N TYR A 10 0.42 2.48 22.70
CA TYR A 10 1.41 3.38 22.13
C TYR A 10 2.44 2.62 21.29
N PHE A 11 3.02 3.34 20.32
CA PHE A 11 4.12 2.86 19.49
C PHE A 11 5.22 3.92 19.45
N ASN A 12 6.42 3.54 19.87
CA ASN A 12 7.60 4.39 19.81
C ASN A 12 8.57 3.84 18.74
N PRO A 13 8.66 4.46 17.55
CA PRO A 13 9.51 3.98 16.47
C PRO A 13 11.01 4.14 16.74
N LEU A 14 11.41 4.96 17.72
CA LEU A 14 12.81 5.23 18.04
C LEU A 14 13.48 4.08 18.81
N LEU A 15 12.69 3.20 19.43
CA LEU A 15 13.23 2.05 20.15
C LEU A 15 13.57 0.88 19.20
N PRO A 16 14.64 0.12 19.50
CA PRO A 16 14.95 -1.13 18.81
C PRO A 16 13.77 -2.11 18.78
N LYS A 17 13.70 -2.98 17.76
CA LYS A 17 12.57 -3.90 17.54
C LYS A 17 12.37 -4.89 18.69
N ASP A 18 13.46 -5.25 19.35
CA ASP A 18 13.52 -6.28 20.39
C ASP A 18 13.06 -5.75 21.76
N LYS A 19 12.84 -4.44 21.89
CA LYS A 19 12.37 -3.81 23.12
C LYS A 19 10.84 -3.90 23.21
N PRO A 20 10.28 -4.46 24.30
CA PRO A 20 8.82 -4.51 24.50
C PRO A 20 8.21 -3.12 24.69
N GLU A 21 8.99 -2.16 25.18
CA GLU A 21 8.62 -0.75 25.33
C GLU A 21 8.41 -0.05 23.97
N ARG A 22 8.83 -0.66 22.86
CA ARG A 22 8.60 -0.10 21.52
C ARG A 22 7.12 -0.08 21.18
N LEU A 23 6.35 -1.07 21.63
CA LEU A 23 4.95 -1.25 21.28
C LEU A 23 4.21 -1.86 22.46
N LYS A 24 3.25 -1.12 23.01
CA LYS A 24 2.31 -1.66 24.00
C LYS A 24 0.90 -1.48 23.48
N LEU A 25 0.16 -2.58 23.41
CA LEU A 25 -1.23 -2.62 22.99
C LEU A 25 -2.04 -3.40 24.02
N ASP A 26 -3.21 -2.88 24.36
CA ASP A 26 -4.20 -3.59 25.16
C ASP A 26 -5.05 -4.47 24.22
N LEU A 27 -4.68 -5.75 24.12
CA LEU A 27 -5.31 -6.66 23.17
C LEU A 27 -6.79 -6.90 23.46
N ASP A 28 -7.23 -6.80 24.71
CA ASP A 28 -8.62 -7.04 25.10
C ASP A 28 -9.52 -5.93 24.56
N LYS A 29 -9.11 -4.68 24.80
CA LYS A 29 -9.80 -3.51 24.26
C LYS A 29 -9.79 -3.47 22.74
N VAL A 30 -8.65 -3.80 22.13
CA VAL A 30 -8.54 -3.88 20.66
C VAL A 30 -9.55 -4.89 20.12
N LYS A 31 -9.65 -6.09 20.69
CA LYS A 31 -10.64 -7.10 20.27
C LYS A 31 -12.07 -6.58 20.42
N ALA A 32 -12.40 -5.90 21.51
CA ALA A 32 -13.71 -5.30 21.72
C ALA A 32 -14.04 -4.24 20.65
N TRP A 33 -13.07 -3.40 20.26
CA TRP A 33 -13.25 -2.41 19.19
C TRP A 33 -13.33 -3.03 17.81
N LEU A 34 -12.56 -4.09 17.54
CA LEU A 34 -12.67 -4.87 16.30
C LEU A 34 -14.05 -5.52 16.17
N ALA A 35 -14.60 -6.06 17.27
CA ALA A 35 -15.96 -6.61 17.29
C ALA A 35 -17.04 -5.55 17.01
N LYS A 36 -16.78 -4.28 17.34
CA LYS A 36 -17.64 -3.14 17.01
C LYS A 36 -17.48 -2.65 15.57
N GLY A 37 -16.59 -3.25 14.77
CA GLY A 37 -16.35 -2.87 13.37
C GLY A 37 -15.25 -1.81 13.17
N ALA A 38 -14.35 -1.63 14.13
CA ALA A 38 -13.21 -0.73 13.93
C ALA A 38 -12.30 -1.23 12.79
N LEU A 39 -11.98 -0.36 11.83
CA LEU A 39 -11.08 -0.66 10.72
C LEU A 39 -9.63 -0.23 11.05
N PRO A 40 -8.71 -1.15 11.34
CA PRO A 40 -7.32 -0.80 11.61
C PRO A 40 -6.59 -0.34 10.34
N THR A 41 -5.65 0.59 10.50
CA THR A 41 -4.78 1.03 9.41
C THR A 41 -3.64 0.04 9.14
N ASP A 42 -2.99 0.15 7.98
CA ASP A 42 -1.90 -0.75 7.54
C ASP A 42 -0.81 -0.95 8.59
N ARG A 43 -0.43 0.12 9.31
CA ARG A 43 0.61 0.06 10.34
C ARG A 43 0.15 -0.70 11.58
N VAL A 44 -1.10 -0.46 12.01
CA VAL A 44 -1.71 -1.17 13.15
C VAL A 44 -1.89 -2.65 12.82
N LEU A 45 -2.29 -2.99 11.59
CA LEU A 45 -2.39 -4.37 11.13
C LEU A 45 -1.06 -5.14 11.29
N ARG A 46 0.10 -4.51 11.08
CA ARG A 46 1.40 -5.17 11.31
C ARG A 46 1.57 -5.58 12.77
N PHE A 47 1.15 -4.70 13.68
CA PHE A 47 1.23 -4.96 15.12
C PHE A 47 0.24 -6.04 15.56
N LEU A 48 -0.97 -6.03 15.00
CA LEU A 48 -1.99 -7.05 15.26
C LEU A 48 -1.60 -8.42 14.69
N ASP A 49 -0.92 -8.45 13.54
CA ASP A 49 -0.38 -9.66 12.92
C ASP A 49 0.76 -10.25 13.78
N GLN A 50 1.67 -9.40 14.27
CA GLN A 50 2.70 -9.82 15.23
C GLN A 50 2.11 -10.34 16.56
N ALA A 51 0.97 -9.79 16.99
CA ALA A 51 0.26 -10.22 18.20
C ALA A 51 -0.70 -11.41 17.97
N GLY A 52 -0.81 -11.92 16.74
CA GLY A 52 -1.70 -13.04 16.40
C GLY A 52 -3.19 -12.73 16.46
N VAL A 53 -3.59 -11.45 16.50
CA VAL A 53 -5.00 -11.04 16.59
C VAL A 53 -5.66 -10.95 15.21
N MET A 54 -4.94 -10.45 14.21
CA MET A 54 -5.43 -10.33 12.83
C MET A 54 -4.33 -10.67 11.84
N LYS A 55 -4.63 -11.58 10.91
CA LYS A 55 -3.69 -11.94 9.85
C LYS A 55 -3.64 -10.83 8.80
N ARG A 56 -2.48 -10.23 8.61
CA ARG A 56 -2.30 -9.26 7.53
C ARG A 56 -2.12 -10.01 6.22
N GLU A 57 -2.98 -9.74 5.24
CA GLU A 57 -2.75 -10.24 3.89
C GLU A 57 -1.47 -9.60 3.32
N LYS A 58 -0.57 -10.44 2.80
CA LYS A 58 0.70 -9.99 2.24
C LYS A 58 0.39 -9.25 0.93
N ARG A 59 0.35 -7.93 0.97
CA ARG A 59 0.26 -7.09 -0.23
C ARG A 59 1.54 -7.24 -1.05
N ASN A 60 1.61 -8.28 -1.87
CA ASN A 60 2.64 -8.48 -2.87
C ASN A 60 2.31 -7.56 -4.05
N ASN A 61 3.20 -6.60 -4.35
CA ASN A 61 3.06 -5.80 -5.57
C ASN A 61 3.96 -6.41 -6.67
N PRO A 62 3.39 -7.18 -7.62
CA PRO A 62 4.16 -7.85 -8.65
C PRO A 62 4.95 -6.88 -9.55
N THR A 63 4.53 -5.62 -9.68
CA THR A 63 5.25 -4.61 -10.48
C THR A 63 6.54 -4.11 -9.82
N ARG A 64 6.69 -4.23 -8.48
CA ARG A 64 7.95 -3.87 -7.79
C ARG A 64 9.00 -4.97 -7.87
N ALA A 65 8.60 -6.21 -8.14
CA ALA A 65 9.51 -7.34 -8.37
C ALA A 65 10.21 -7.26 -9.72
N ILE A 66 9.67 -6.50 -10.68
CA ILE A 66 10.31 -6.29 -11.98
C ILE A 66 11.57 -5.43 -11.80
N PRO A 67 12.76 -5.94 -12.17
CA PRO A 67 14.01 -5.19 -12.12
C PRO A 67 13.85 -3.83 -12.79
N ARG A 68 14.40 -2.76 -12.16
CA ARG A 68 14.27 -1.38 -12.63
C ARG A 68 14.63 -1.22 -14.12
N LYS A 69 15.58 -2.03 -14.61
CA LYS A 69 16.04 -2.07 -16.00
C LYS A 69 14.94 -2.53 -16.97
N GLN A 70 14.19 -3.58 -16.62
CA GLN A 70 13.06 -4.07 -17.41
C GLN A 70 11.84 -3.14 -17.34
N ARG A 71 11.58 -2.51 -16.18
CA ARG A 71 10.52 -1.48 -16.09
C ARG A 71 10.78 -0.27 -16.97
N LYS A 72 12.04 0.17 -17.04
CA LYS A 72 12.43 1.29 -17.90
C LYS A 72 12.32 0.91 -19.39
N ALA A 73 12.81 -0.28 -19.76
CA ALA A 73 12.70 -0.79 -21.13
C ALA A 73 11.25 -0.92 -21.60
N GLN A 74 10.36 -1.47 -20.78
CA GLN A 74 8.94 -1.60 -21.14
C GLN A 74 8.20 -0.26 -21.16
N ALA A 75 8.55 0.68 -20.28
CA ALA A 75 7.97 2.03 -20.31
C ALA A 75 8.43 2.81 -21.55
N GLU A 76 9.69 2.63 -21.96
CA GLU A 76 10.26 3.26 -23.15
C GLU A 76 9.72 2.61 -24.44
N GLU A 77 9.53 1.28 -24.45
CA GLU A 77 8.93 0.56 -25.57
C GLU A 77 7.42 0.82 -25.69
N ALA A 78 6.70 0.92 -24.57
CA ALA A 78 5.30 1.36 -24.57
C ALA A 78 5.17 2.83 -25.00
N ALA A 79 6.11 3.70 -24.62
CA ALA A 79 6.15 5.08 -25.10
C ALA A 79 6.46 5.14 -26.61
N LYS A 80 7.35 4.27 -27.11
CA LYS A 80 7.69 4.17 -28.52
C LYS A 80 6.56 3.58 -29.35
N ALA A 81 5.84 2.58 -28.82
CA ALA A 81 4.65 2.00 -29.42
C ALA A 81 3.47 2.99 -29.42
N ALA A 82 3.27 3.75 -28.34
CA ALA A 82 2.26 4.80 -28.26
C ALA A 82 2.58 5.99 -29.19
N ALA A 83 3.86 6.33 -29.36
CA ALA A 83 4.30 7.32 -30.35
C ALA A 83 4.07 6.82 -31.79
N ALA A 84 4.40 5.55 -32.08
CA ALA A 84 4.16 4.94 -33.38
C ALA A 84 2.65 4.82 -33.72
N ALA A 85 1.81 4.52 -32.73
CA ALA A 85 0.36 4.50 -32.90
C ALA A 85 -0.22 5.91 -33.14
N LYS A 86 0.40 6.95 -32.58
CA LYS A 86 0.02 8.35 -32.85
C LYS A 86 0.50 8.86 -34.22
N THR A 87 1.60 8.34 -34.75
CA THR A 87 2.12 8.75 -36.08
C THR A 87 1.54 7.94 -37.24
N ALA A 88 0.86 6.82 -36.98
CA ALA A 88 0.17 6.03 -38.01
C ALA A 88 -1.25 6.52 -38.35
N ALA A 89 -1.69 7.67 -37.80
CA ALA A 89 -3.02 8.24 -38.06
C ALA A 89 -3.01 9.62 -38.78
N PRO A 90 -2.31 9.77 -39.92
CA PRO A 90 -2.80 10.71 -40.91
C PRO A 90 -2.82 10.07 -42.31
N ALA A 91 -3.91 9.41 -42.68
CA ALA A 91 -4.27 9.22 -44.09
C ALA A 91 -5.74 8.77 -44.24
N GLY A 92 -6.63 9.73 -44.50
CA GLY A 92 -7.98 9.49 -45.00
C GLY A 92 -9.02 10.40 -44.33
N GLY A 93 -9.45 11.52 -44.91
CA GLY A 93 -9.12 12.11 -46.21
C GLY A 93 -9.72 13.51 -46.32
N ALA A 94 -9.11 14.32 -47.16
CA ALA A 94 -9.78 15.34 -47.96
C ALA A 94 -9.53 14.92 -49.42
N PRO A 95 -10.35 15.24 -50.45
CA PRO A 95 -11.23 16.44 -50.56
C PRO A 95 -12.56 16.22 -51.33
N ALA A 96 -13.32 17.31 -51.57
CA ALA A 96 -14.54 17.47 -52.42
C ALA A 96 -15.86 16.99 -51.79
N SER A 97 -16.99 17.72 -51.85
CA SER A 97 -17.53 18.61 -52.89
C SER A 97 -18.32 19.78 -52.30
#